data_AF-A0A965MP26-F1
#
_entry.id   AF-A0A965MP26-F1
#
_cell.length_a   1.000
_cell.length_b   1.000
_cell.length_c   1.000
_cell.angle_alpha   90.00
_cell.angle_beta   90.00
_cell.angle_gamma   90.00
#
_symmetry.space_group_name_H-M   'P 1'
#
loop_
_entity.id
_entity.type
_entity.pdbx_description
1 polymer ?
#
loop_
_entity_poly.entity_id
_entity_poly.type
_entity_poly.pdbx_seq_one_letter_code
_entity_poly.pdbx_strand_id
1 'polypeptide(L)'
;MNMFGEEEYENEDDVTHHVCGSIEGLRDHILMMFGGFIAHVSGEKPAENQLEHQRQFLEVWEVENIVKELSDVQGDGVYGIGANSFEEYREKMLQLFRALASRIMSNVMHAGVKQGLLDAEYDVEQDRFEFSITEKGKELVGTLAAGQNAENNGTDNSHPDV
;
A
#
# COMPACT_ATOMS: atom_id res chain seq x y z
N MET A 1 26.46 -55.00 -26.84
CA MET A 1 25.85 -54.75 -25.52
C MET A 1 26.52 -53.50 -24.97
N ASN A 2 26.04 -52.33 -25.39
CA ASN A 2 26.49 -51.04 -24.90
C ASN A 2 25.35 -50.51 -24.03
N MET A 3 25.61 -50.42 -22.72
CA MET A 3 24.82 -49.65 -21.77
C MET A 3 25.35 -48.21 -21.75
N PHE A 4 24.55 -47.28 -21.22
CA PHE A 4 24.68 -45.82 -21.21
C PHE A 4 23.85 -45.13 -22.31
N GLY A 5 22.54 -45.09 -22.06
CA GLY A 5 21.72 -43.97 -22.52
C GLY A 5 22.03 -42.79 -21.62
N GLU A 6 22.42 -41.68 -22.24
CA GLU A 6 22.46 -40.37 -21.61
C GLU A 6 21.02 -40.01 -21.24
N GLU A 7 20.68 -40.06 -19.96
CA GLU A 7 19.48 -39.42 -19.46
C GLU A 7 19.73 -37.91 -19.54
N GLU A 8 19.12 -37.26 -20.53
CA GLU A 8 18.94 -35.82 -20.53
C GLU A 8 18.15 -35.45 -19.27
N TYR A 9 18.84 -34.84 -18.31
CA TYR A 9 18.18 -34.14 -17.23
C TYR A 9 17.45 -32.94 -17.84
N GLU A 10 16.14 -33.08 -18.07
CA GLU A 10 15.26 -31.92 -18.25
C GLU A 10 15.45 -31.03 -17.01
N ASN A 11 16.00 -29.83 -17.21
CA ASN A 11 16.10 -28.83 -16.16
C ASN A 11 14.68 -28.43 -15.73
N GLU A 12 14.20 -28.99 -14.61
CA GLU A 12 13.00 -28.56 -13.87
C GLU A 12 13.19 -27.20 -13.17
N ASP A 13 13.90 -26.25 -13.79
CA ASP A 13 14.05 -24.88 -13.29
C ASP A 13 13.03 -23.92 -13.92
N ASP A 14 11.98 -24.44 -14.56
CA ASP A 14 10.88 -23.62 -15.08
C ASP A 14 9.86 -23.30 -13.97
N VAL A 15 10.33 -22.66 -12.90
CA VAL A 15 9.45 -22.03 -11.90
C VAL A 15 9.07 -20.65 -12.41
N THR A 16 8.45 -20.59 -13.59
CA THR A 16 7.76 -19.39 -14.05
C THR A 16 6.42 -19.33 -13.33
N HIS A 17 6.44 -18.98 -12.03
CA HIS A 17 5.22 -18.72 -11.27
C HIS A 17 4.57 -17.43 -11.79
N HIS A 18 3.71 -17.58 -12.79
CA HIS A 18 2.83 -16.51 -13.24
C HIS A 18 1.75 -16.27 -12.17
N VAL A 19 2.02 -15.34 -11.25
CA VAL A 19 0.98 -14.82 -10.36
C VAL A 19 0.20 -13.77 -11.12
N CYS A 20 -0.97 -14.14 -11.65
CA CYS A 20 -1.90 -13.21 -12.29
C CYS A 20 -2.90 -12.68 -11.25
N GLY A 21 -3.04 -11.36 -11.18
CA GLY A 21 -4.06 -10.66 -10.38
C GLY A 21 -4.71 -9.56 -11.20
N SER A 22 -5.93 -9.16 -10.82
CA SER A 22 -6.56 -7.99 -11.44
C SER A 22 -6.00 -6.69 -10.84
N ILE A 23 -6.08 -5.59 -11.59
CA ILE A 23 -5.68 -4.26 -11.11
C ILE A 23 -6.47 -3.87 -9.85
N GLU A 24 -7.76 -4.19 -9.79
CA GLU A 24 -8.56 -3.96 -8.58
C GLU A 24 -8.10 -4.80 -7.40
N GLY A 25 -7.71 -6.05 -7.64
CA GLY A 25 -7.16 -6.93 -6.61
C GLY A 25 -5.85 -6.39 -6.04
N LEU A 26 -4.96 -5.91 -6.90
CA LEU A 26 -3.71 -5.25 -6.48
C LEU A 26 -3.98 -3.98 -5.68
N ARG A 27 -4.90 -3.12 -6.15
CA ARG A 27 -5.35 -1.91 -5.45
C ARG A 27 -5.86 -2.25 -4.05
N ASP A 28 -6.79 -3.19 -3.95
CA ASP A 28 -7.41 -3.53 -2.68
C ASP A 28 -6.39 -4.14 -1.71
N HIS A 29 -5.47 -4.97 -2.22
CA HIS A 29 -4.39 -5.53 -1.41
C HIS A 29 -3.45 -4.46 -0.85
N ILE A 30 -3.01 -3.50 -1.68
CA ILE A 30 -2.13 -2.42 -1.24
C ILE A 30 -2.85 -1.49 -0.24
N LEU A 31 -4.12 -1.17 -0.47
CA LEU A 31 -4.91 -0.34 0.45
C LEU A 31 -5.09 -1.00 1.81
N MET A 32 -5.31 -2.31 1.87
CA MET A 32 -5.34 -3.05 3.13
C MET A 32 -4.00 -2.98 3.88
N MET A 33 -2.87 -3.12 3.17
CA MET A 33 -1.54 -3.00 3.79
C MET A 33 -1.29 -1.59 4.36
N PHE A 34 -1.73 -0.55 3.67
CA PHE A 34 -1.63 0.84 4.13
C PHE A 34 -2.82 1.29 4.99
N GLY A 35 -3.72 0.38 5.34
CA GLY A 35 -5.00 0.72 5.94
C GLY A 35 -4.88 1.38 7.31
N GLY A 36 -3.89 0.95 8.10
CA GLY A 36 -3.56 1.59 9.38
C GLY A 36 -3.11 3.03 9.19
N PHE A 37 -2.23 3.29 8.23
CA PHE A 37 -1.76 4.65 7.93
C PHE A 37 -2.89 5.55 7.44
N ILE A 38 -3.71 5.07 6.50
CA ILE A 38 -4.86 5.80 5.96
C ILE A 38 -5.81 6.21 7.09
N ALA A 39 -6.17 5.27 7.98
CA ALA A 39 -7.09 5.53 9.10
C ALA A 39 -6.54 6.59 10.08
N HIS A 40 -5.23 6.58 10.36
CA HIS A 40 -4.62 7.55 11.26
C HIS A 40 -4.66 8.97 10.69
N VAL A 41 -4.41 9.13 9.39
CA VAL A 41 -4.35 10.46 8.77
C VAL A 41 -5.74 10.99 8.40
N SER A 42 -6.69 10.10 8.06
CA SER A 42 -8.07 10.51 7.78
C SER A 42 -8.86 10.89 9.04
N GLY A 43 -8.36 10.56 10.23
CA GLY A 43 -9.04 10.86 11.49
C GLY A 43 -10.27 9.99 11.76
N GLU A 44 -10.48 8.95 10.95
CA GLU A 44 -11.66 8.12 11.01
C GLU A 44 -11.38 6.85 11.83
N LYS A 45 -12.33 6.47 12.69
CA LYS A 45 -12.31 5.13 13.31
C LYS A 45 -12.40 4.07 12.20
N PRO A 46 -11.72 2.92 12.32
CA PRO A 46 -11.85 1.84 11.34
C PRO A 46 -13.33 1.47 11.17
N ALA A 47 -13.92 1.80 10.02
CA ALA A 47 -15.32 1.48 9.72
C ALA A 47 -15.49 -0.01 9.45
N GLU A 48 -16.70 -0.56 9.63
CA GLU A 48 -17.05 -1.94 9.23
C GLU A 48 -16.78 -2.20 7.73
N ASN A 49 -16.84 -1.15 6.88
CA ASN A 49 -16.49 -1.19 5.46
C ASN A 49 -15.16 -0.47 5.16
N GLN A 50 -14.11 -0.77 5.93
CA GLN A 50 -12.80 -0.11 5.85
C GLN A 50 -12.25 -0.04 4.42
N LEU A 51 -12.38 -1.10 3.63
CA LEU A 51 -11.87 -1.16 2.26
C LEU A 51 -12.64 -0.24 1.30
N GLU A 52 -13.96 -0.14 1.44
CA GLU A 52 -14.79 0.71 0.57
C GLU A 52 -14.41 2.18 0.75
N HIS A 53 -14.19 2.60 1.99
CA HIS A 53 -13.69 3.93 2.30
C HIS A 53 -12.24 4.14 1.81
N GLN A 54 -11.37 3.14 1.95
CA GLN A 54 -9.96 3.24 1.54
C GLN A 54 -9.79 3.43 0.04
N ARG A 55 -10.72 2.93 -0.78
CA ARG A 55 -10.64 3.03 -2.25
C ARG A 55 -10.57 4.46 -2.76
N GLN A 56 -11.04 5.45 -2.00
CA GLN A 56 -10.89 6.87 -2.38
C GLN A 56 -9.44 7.37 -2.38
N PHE A 57 -8.51 6.64 -1.74
CA PHE A 57 -7.10 7.02 -1.63
C PHE A 57 -6.23 6.40 -2.72
N LEU A 58 -6.78 5.52 -3.55
CA LEU A 58 -6.10 4.96 -4.71
C LEU A 58 -7.13 4.49 -5.73
N GLU A 59 -7.27 5.20 -6.83
CA GLU A 59 -8.20 4.83 -7.90
C GLU A 59 -7.63 3.72 -8.79
N VAL A 60 -8.50 2.91 -9.41
CA VAL A 60 -8.08 1.78 -10.26
C VAL A 60 -7.18 2.26 -11.41
N TRP A 61 -7.54 3.37 -12.05
CA TRP A 61 -6.78 3.92 -13.17
C TRP A 61 -5.38 4.40 -12.76
N GLU A 62 -5.18 4.81 -11.50
CA GLU A 62 -3.87 5.21 -10.99
C GLU A 62 -2.96 3.98 -10.84
N VAL A 63 -3.51 2.88 -10.32
CA VAL A 63 -2.80 1.61 -10.24
C VAL A 63 -2.45 1.10 -11.64
N GLU A 64 -3.41 1.17 -12.57
CA GLU A 64 -3.19 0.77 -13.95
C GLU A 64 -2.05 1.57 -14.61
N ASN A 65 -2.01 2.89 -14.42
CA ASN A 65 -0.95 3.75 -14.95
C ASN A 65 0.41 3.41 -14.35
N ILE A 66 0.49 3.22 -13.03
CA ILE A 66 1.75 2.82 -12.36
C ILE A 66 2.23 1.48 -12.89
N VAL A 67 1.33 0.50 -13.03
CA VAL A 67 1.67 -0.82 -13.56
C VAL A 67 2.13 -0.71 -15.01
N LYS A 68 1.46 0.08 -15.86
CA LYS A 68 1.88 0.34 -17.25
C LYS A 68 3.28 0.93 -17.34
N GLU A 69 3.60 1.91 -16.50
CA GLU A 69 4.91 2.58 -16.48
C GLU A 69 6.04 1.63 -16.09
N LEU A 70 5.77 0.68 -15.20
CA LEU A 70 6.75 -0.29 -14.70
C LEU A 70 6.78 -1.60 -15.50
N SER A 71 5.86 -1.77 -16.43
CA SER A 71 5.68 -3.00 -17.19
C SER A 71 6.66 -3.10 -18.35
N ASP A 72 7.34 -4.25 -18.45
CA ASP A 72 8.21 -4.63 -19.55
C ASP A 72 7.48 -5.40 -20.67
N VAL A 73 6.23 -5.83 -20.43
CA VAL A 73 5.38 -6.51 -21.41
C VAL A 73 3.99 -5.87 -21.44
N GLN A 74 3.60 -5.30 -22.59
CA GLN A 74 2.30 -4.64 -22.78
C GLN A 74 1.57 -5.23 -23.99
N GLY A 75 0.32 -5.68 -23.80
CA GLY A 75 -0.53 -6.15 -24.90
C GLY A 75 -1.95 -6.45 -24.44
N ASP A 76 -2.96 -6.12 -25.24
CA ASP A 76 -4.39 -6.45 -25.03
C ASP A 76 -4.92 -6.31 -23.58
N GLY A 77 -4.53 -5.24 -22.88
CA GLY A 77 -4.97 -5.00 -21.49
C GLY A 77 -4.27 -5.85 -20.43
N VAL A 78 -3.21 -6.55 -20.82
CA VAL A 78 -2.32 -7.33 -19.95
C VAL A 78 -1.01 -6.56 -19.78
N TYR A 79 -0.59 -6.43 -18.53
CA TYR A 79 0.68 -5.81 -18.14
C TYR A 79 1.50 -6.84 -17.37
N GLY A 80 2.71 -7.11 -17.86
CA GLY A 80 3.67 -7.97 -17.19
C GLY A 80 4.74 -7.15 -16.51
N ILE A 81 5.09 -7.52 -15.28
CA ILE A 81 6.35 -7.13 -14.64
C ILE A 81 7.18 -8.40 -14.57
N GLY A 82 7.92 -8.67 -15.63
CA GLY A 82 8.82 -9.80 -15.77
C GLY A 82 10.16 -9.57 -15.08
N ALA A 83 10.99 -10.60 -14.99
CA ALA A 83 12.36 -10.50 -14.53
C ALA A 83 13.16 -11.72 -15.02
N ASN A 84 14.45 -11.54 -15.31
CA ASN A 84 15.34 -12.62 -15.72
C ASN A 84 16.10 -13.24 -14.55
N SER A 85 15.93 -12.69 -13.34
CA SER A 85 16.50 -13.21 -12.10
C SER A 85 15.61 -12.87 -10.90
N PHE A 86 15.83 -13.57 -9.79
CA PHE A 86 15.14 -13.29 -8.53
C PHE A 86 15.46 -11.88 -8.01
N GLU A 87 16.71 -11.43 -8.13
CA GLU A 87 17.14 -10.10 -7.74
C GLU A 87 16.41 -9.01 -8.55
N GLU A 88 16.31 -9.17 -9.87
CA GLU A 88 15.58 -8.24 -10.73
C GLU A 88 14.09 -8.21 -10.38
N TYR A 89 13.49 -9.38 -10.13
CA TYR A 89 12.10 -9.47 -9.70
C TYR A 89 11.87 -8.72 -8.39
N ARG A 90 12.74 -8.93 -7.40
CA ARG A 90 12.66 -8.24 -6.11
C ARG A 90 12.79 -6.73 -6.28
N GLU A 91 13.70 -6.28 -7.12
CA GLU A 91 13.88 -4.85 -7.40
C GLU A 91 12.65 -4.23 -8.07
N LYS A 92 12.09 -4.88 -9.10
CA LYS A 92 10.88 -4.41 -9.79
C LYS A 92 9.66 -4.40 -8.87
N MET A 93 9.49 -5.43 -8.04
CA MET A 93 8.43 -5.45 -7.04
C MET A 93 8.61 -4.32 -6.01
N LEU A 94 9.82 -4.07 -5.53
CA LEU A 94 10.09 -2.94 -4.64
C LEU A 94 9.79 -1.60 -5.30
N GLN A 95 10.09 -1.44 -6.60
CA GLN A 95 9.74 -0.24 -7.37
C GLN A 95 8.22 -0.06 -7.45
N LEU A 96 7.46 -1.12 -7.78
CA LEU A 96 6.00 -1.11 -7.80
C LEU A 96 5.43 -0.70 -6.44
N PHE A 97 5.90 -1.34 -5.36
CA PHE A 97 5.44 -1.02 -4.01
C PHE A 97 5.73 0.43 -3.64
N ARG A 98 6.91 0.95 -3.96
CA ARG A 98 7.28 2.36 -3.71
C ARG A 98 6.39 3.32 -4.49
N ALA A 99 6.12 3.04 -5.76
CA ALA A 99 5.27 3.87 -6.60
C ALA A 99 3.82 3.92 -6.06
N LEU A 100 3.24 2.76 -5.74
CA LEU A 100 1.90 2.68 -5.15
C LEU A 100 1.82 3.37 -3.79
N ALA A 101 2.80 3.11 -2.90
CA ALA A 101 2.87 3.75 -1.59
C ALA A 101 2.99 5.27 -1.68
N SER A 102 3.85 5.76 -2.60
CA SER A 102 4.01 7.19 -2.85
C SER A 102 2.69 7.81 -3.34
N ARG A 103 1.93 7.12 -4.19
CA ARG A 103 0.65 7.61 -4.67
C ARG A 103 -0.40 7.67 -3.56
N ILE A 104 -0.52 6.60 -2.76
CA ILE A 104 -1.39 6.58 -1.58
C ILE A 104 -1.04 7.73 -0.65
N MET A 105 0.24 7.92 -0.34
CA MET A 105 0.69 9.00 0.54
C MET A 105 0.32 10.37 -0.02
N SER A 106 0.53 10.60 -1.32
CA SER A 106 0.12 11.85 -1.98
C SER A 106 -1.38 12.09 -1.85
N ASN A 107 -2.22 11.07 -2.08
CA ASN A 107 -3.67 11.19 -2.01
C ASN A 107 -4.16 11.43 -0.57
N VAL A 108 -3.54 10.76 0.41
CA VAL A 108 -3.81 10.95 1.84
C VAL A 108 -3.44 12.37 2.29
N MET A 109 -2.25 12.86 1.91
CA MET A 109 -1.82 14.22 2.26
C MET A 109 -2.75 15.27 1.64
N HIS A 110 -3.14 15.09 0.37
CA HIS A 110 -4.11 15.95 -0.29
C HIS A 110 -5.49 15.95 0.42
N ALA A 111 -5.97 14.79 0.87
CA ALA A 111 -7.18 14.71 1.66
C ALA A 111 -7.04 15.44 3.01
N GLY A 112 -5.91 15.30 3.68
CA GLY A 112 -5.59 16.03 4.92
C GLY A 112 -5.62 17.54 4.74
N VAL A 113 -5.08 18.06 3.63
CA VAL A 113 -5.15 19.50 3.27
C VAL A 113 -6.59 19.93 3.01
N LYS A 114 -7.35 19.16 2.22
CA LYS A 114 -8.76 19.46 1.91
C LYS A 114 -9.63 19.51 3.17
N GLN A 115 -9.33 18.68 4.16
CA GLN A 115 -10.04 18.66 5.44
C GLN A 115 -9.56 19.74 6.42
N GLY A 116 -8.51 20.51 6.07
CA GLY A 116 -7.89 21.49 6.95
C GLY A 116 -7.20 20.86 8.16
N LEU A 117 -6.72 19.62 8.02
CA LEU A 117 -5.89 18.95 9.03
C LEU A 117 -4.41 19.27 8.82
N LEU A 118 -4.02 19.48 7.56
CA LEU A 118 -2.67 19.84 7.14
C LEU A 118 -2.70 21.17 6.40
N ASP A 119 -1.69 22.00 6.60
CA ASP A 119 -1.34 23.08 5.70
C ASP A 119 -0.23 22.62 4.75
N ALA A 120 -0.28 23.09 3.51
CA ALA A 120 0.72 22.81 2.49
C ALA A 120 1.26 24.12 1.91
N GLU A 121 2.57 24.27 1.93
CA GLU A 121 3.27 25.42 1.34
C GLU A 121 4.27 24.90 0.29
N TYR A 122 4.35 25.58 -0.85
CA TYR A 122 5.30 25.21 -1.90
C TYR A 122 6.59 26.00 -1.71
N ASP A 123 7.67 25.29 -1.41
CA ASP A 123 9.02 25.83 -1.35
C ASP A 123 9.60 25.86 -2.78
N VAL A 124 9.68 27.07 -3.34
CA VAL A 124 10.19 27.33 -4.69
C VAL A 124 11.69 27.06 -4.79
N GLU A 125 12.46 27.25 -3.71
CA GLU A 125 13.91 27.05 -3.74
C GLU A 125 14.27 25.57 -3.79
N GLN A 126 13.47 24.73 -3.13
CA GLN A 126 13.69 23.29 -3.03
C GLN A 126 12.79 22.46 -3.96
N ASP A 127 11.93 23.10 -4.75
CA ASP A 127 10.95 22.48 -5.65
C ASP A 127 10.13 21.36 -4.96
N ARG A 128 9.60 21.67 -3.77
CA ARG A 128 8.87 20.69 -2.94
C ARG A 128 7.72 21.31 -2.17
N PHE A 129 6.77 20.46 -1.79
CA PHE A 129 5.74 20.83 -0.82
C PHE A 129 6.21 20.53 0.59
N GLU A 130 6.11 21.52 1.47
CA GLU A 130 6.24 21.36 2.91
C GLU A 130 4.86 21.27 3.54
N PHE A 131 4.70 20.31 4.46
CA PHE A 131 3.43 20.07 5.13
C PHE A 131 3.57 20.31 6.62
N SER A 132 2.62 21.01 7.21
CA SER A 132 2.55 21.22 8.66
C SER A 132 1.17 20.83 9.19
N ILE A 133 1.14 20.34 10.43
CA ILE A 133 -0.13 19.96 11.08
C ILE A 133 -0.79 21.22 11.63
N THR A 134 -2.03 21.45 11.21
CA THR A 134 -2.86 22.56 11.70
C THR A 134 -3.28 22.36 13.16
N GLU A 135 -3.80 23.39 13.83
CA GLU A 135 -4.39 23.23 15.17
C GLU A 135 -5.54 22.21 15.18
N LYS A 136 -6.39 22.22 14.15
CA LYS A 136 -7.45 21.21 13.98
C LYS A 136 -6.88 19.79 13.86
N GLY A 137 -5.79 19.62 13.12
CA GLY A 137 -5.06 18.36 13.01
C GLY A 137 -4.50 17.90 14.35
N LYS A 138 -3.92 18.80 15.15
CA LYS A 138 -3.39 18.49 16.48
C LYS A 138 -4.49 18.07 17.46
N GLU A 139 -5.64 18.76 17.44
CA GLU A 139 -6.81 18.41 18.28
C GLU A 139 -7.34 17.00 17.97
N LEU A 140 -7.41 16.64 16.68
CA LEU A 140 -7.80 15.31 16.23
C LEU A 140 -6.82 14.23 16.72
N VAL A 141 -5.50 14.46 16.58
CA VAL A 141 -4.48 13.53 17.08
C VAL A 141 -4.57 13.39 18.61
N GLY A 142 -4.77 14.49 19.33
CA GLY A 142 -4.92 14.50 20.79
C GLY A 142 -6.15 13.72 21.28
N THR A 143 -7.28 13.79 20.54
CA THR A 143 -8.50 13.05 20.87
C THR A 143 -8.38 11.55 20.56
N LEU A 144 -7.69 11.17 19.47
CA LEU A 144 -7.38 9.77 19.18
C LEU A 144 -6.48 9.14 20.27
N ALA A 145 -5.45 9.86 20.73
CA ALA A 145 -4.58 9.40 21.81
C ALA A 145 -5.31 9.28 23.15
N ALA A 146 -6.28 10.16 23.44
CA ALA A 146 -7.10 10.07 24.65
C ALA A 146 -8.09 8.90 24.59
N GLY A 147 -8.65 8.59 23.42
CA GLY A 147 -9.57 7.46 23.22
C GLY A 147 -8.91 6.09 23.43
N GLN A 148 -7.66 5.92 22.95
CA GLN A 148 -6.90 4.67 23.15
C GLN A 148 -6.55 4.42 24.63
N ASN A 149 -6.35 5.47 25.43
CA ASN A 149 -6.10 5.34 26.87
C ASN A 149 -7.37 4.99 27.67
N ALA A 150 -8.56 5.36 27.18
CA ALA A 150 -9.83 5.01 27.82
C ALA A 150 -10.20 3.53 27.57
N GLU A 151 -9.91 2.98 26.39
CA GLU A 151 -10.17 1.57 26.07
C GLU A 151 -9.21 0.61 26.79
N ASN A 152 -7.96 1.01 27.07
CA ASN A 152 -6.99 0.21 27.82
C ASN A 152 -7.20 0.21 29.35
N ASN A 153 -7.99 1.13 29.90
CA ASN A 153 -8.29 1.18 31.34
C ASN A 153 -9.64 0.52 31.70
N GLY A 154 -10.31 -0.14 30.74
CA GLY A 154 -11.63 -0.75 30.92
C GLY A 154 -11.64 -2.25 31.26
N THR A 155 -10.50 -2.95 31.27
CA THR A 155 -10.45 -4.35 31.73
C THR A 155 -10.27 -4.38 33.25
N ASP A 156 -11.39 -4.23 33.95
CA ASP A 156 -11.53 -4.55 35.36
C ASP A 156 -11.27 -6.06 35.53
N ASN A 157 -10.05 -6.41 35.97
CA ASN A 157 -9.68 -7.75 36.39
C ASN A 157 -10.23 -8.03 37.80
N SER A 158 -11.54 -7.79 38.00
CA SER A 158 -12.25 -8.32 39.15
C SER A 158 -12.47 -9.82 38.95
N HIS A 159 -11.39 -10.58 39.12
CA HIS A 159 -11.44 -12.03 39.27
C HIS A 159 -12.11 -12.31 40.63
N PRO A 160 -13.25 -13.02 40.69
CA PRO A 160 -13.73 -13.53 41.97
C PRO A 160 -12.82 -14.70 42.36
N ASP A 161 -12.21 -14.61 43.54
CA ASP A 161 -11.51 -15.70 44.17
C ASP A 161 -12.47 -16.91 44.31
N VAL A 162 -12.06 -18.05 43.76
CA VAL A 162 -12.62 -19.39 44.04
C VAL A 162 -11.50 -20.28 44.53
#